data_AF-A0A3D9LJ67-F1
#
_entry.id   AF-A0A3D9LJ67-F1
#
_cell.length_a   1.000
_cell.length_b   1.000
_cell.length_c   1.000
_cell.angle_alpha   90.00
_cell.angle_beta   90.00
_cell.angle_gamma   90.00
#
_symmetry.space_group_name_H-M   'P 1'
#
loop_
_entity.id
_entity.type
_entity.pdbx_description
1 polymer ?
#
loop_
_entity_poly.entity_id
_entity_poly.type
_entity_poly.pdbx_seq_one_letter_code
_entity_poly.pdbx_strand_id
1 'polypeptide(L)'
;MSIINNLVDKLSEYIRIKGEKLKLDIIAQVSRLLAHFVAFMTLAIIGLFLLVFLSLALSSYLNYLLDSPHYGYLIVSGFYLVVFVVILLLLRSNRIQQWLEVLFVNLSENISDDGEV
;
A
#
# COMPACT_ATOMS: atom_id res chain seq x y z
N MET A 1 10.41 -50.88 24.11
CA MET A 1 10.76 -49.44 24.03
C MET A 1 11.58 -49.15 22.75
N SER A 2 11.06 -49.49 21.57
CA SER A 2 11.83 -49.43 20.29
C SER A 2 11.03 -48.82 19.12
N ILE A 3 9.70 -48.87 19.18
CA ILE A 3 8.82 -48.36 18.12
C ILE A 3 8.79 -46.81 18.09
N ILE A 4 8.88 -46.19 19.27
CA ILE A 4 8.87 -44.72 19.41
C ILE A 4 10.12 -44.10 18.78
N ASN A 5 11.30 -44.70 18.99
CA ASN A 5 12.54 -44.19 18.41
C ASN A 5 12.55 -44.31 16.87
N ASN A 6 12.04 -45.42 16.32
CA ASN A 6 11.92 -45.60 14.87
C ASN A 6 10.94 -44.61 14.20
N LEU A 7 9.89 -44.19 14.90
CA LEU A 7 8.97 -43.14 14.42
C LEU A 7 9.62 -41.75 14.46
N VAL A 8 10.34 -41.45 15.54
CA VAL A 8 11.05 -40.17 15.70
C VAL A 8 12.17 -40.06 14.67
N ASP A 9 12.93 -41.13 14.40
CA ASP A 9 14.00 -41.13 13.41
C ASP A 9 13.48 -40.96 11.98
N LYS A 10 12.39 -41.66 11.62
CA LYS A 10 11.74 -41.48 10.30
C LYS A 10 11.15 -40.08 10.14
N LEU A 11 10.60 -39.49 11.20
CA LEU A 11 10.06 -38.13 11.17
C LEU A 11 11.18 -37.09 11.05
N SER A 12 12.31 -37.30 11.74
CA SER A 12 13.50 -36.45 11.65
C SER A 12 14.13 -36.50 10.25
N GLU A 13 14.15 -37.67 9.62
CA GLU A 13 14.63 -37.84 8.25
C GLU A 13 13.70 -37.19 7.22
N TYR A 14 12.38 -37.23 7.45
CA TYR A 14 11.38 -36.55 6.61
C TYR A 14 11.47 -35.01 6.72
N ILE A 15 11.72 -34.49 7.91
CA ILE A 15 11.96 -33.07 8.17
C ILE A 15 13.29 -32.62 7.52
N ARG A 16 14.31 -33.49 7.51
CA ARG A 16 15.61 -33.22 6.89
C ARG A 16 15.53 -33.09 5.37
N ILE A 17 14.75 -33.94 4.70
CA ILE A 17 14.59 -33.91 3.23
C ILE A 17 13.69 -32.76 2.75
N LYS A 18 12.65 -32.39 3.52
CA LYS A 18 11.81 -31.22 3.22
C LYS A 18 12.45 -29.90 3.60
N GLY A 19 13.33 -29.87 4.58
CA GLY A 19 13.93 -28.63 5.11
C GLY A 19 14.79 -27.89 4.07
N GLU A 20 15.46 -28.61 3.18
CA GLU A 20 16.35 -27.99 2.20
C GLU A 20 15.58 -27.38 1.02
N LYS A 21 14.57 -28.08 0.51
CA LYS A 21 13.66 -27.52 -0.52
C LYS A 21 12.78 -26.40 0.04
N LEU A 22 12.27 -26.57 1.26
CA LEU A 22 11.44 -25.55 1.92
C LEU A 22 12.25 -24.29 2.26
N LYS A 23 13.51 -24.42 2.72
CA LYS A 23 14.39 -23.25 2.89
C LYS A 23 14.57 -22.49 1.58
N LEU A 24 14.83 -23.20 0.49
CA LEU A 24 15.04 -22.57 -0.81
C LEU A 24 13.77 -21.85 -1.31
N ASP A 25 12.61 -22.49 -1.18
CA ASP A 25 11.32 -21.88 -1.56
C ASP A 25 10.96 -20.69 -0.65
N ILE A 26 11.14 -20.80 0.67
CA ILE A 26 10.91 -19.69 1.60
C ILE A 26 11.83 -18.51 1.26
N ILE A 27 13.13 -18.77 1.05
CA ILE A 27 14.09 -17.71 0.70
C ILE A 27 13.74 -17.08 -0.64
N ALA A 28 13.35 -17.88 -1.65
CA ALA A 28 12.94 -17.38 -2.96
C ALA A 28 11.66 -16.54 -2.87
N GLN A 29 10.68 -16.97 -2.07
CA GLN A 29 9.40 -16.28 -1.90
C GLN A 29 9.57 -14.98 -1.11
N VAL A 30 10.36 -15.01 -0.02
CA VAL A 30 10.73 -13.82 0.76
C VAL A 30 11.57 -12.85 -0.08
N SER A 31 12.50 -13.35 -0.89
CA SER A 31 13.31 -12.49 -1.78
C SER A 31 12.46 -11.82 -2.85
N ARG A 32 11.49 -12.55 -3.43
CA ARG A 32 10.58 -12.01 -4.45
C ARG A 32 9.62 -10.99 -3.85
N LEU A 33 9.16 -11.22 -2.61
CA LEU A 33 8.34 -10.28 -1.85
C LEU A 33 9.15 -9.03 -1.48
N LEU A 34 10.38 -9.19 -0.98
CA LEU A 34 11.30 -8.09 -0.69
C LEU A 34 11.60 -7.25 -1.93
N ALA A 35 11.86 -7.88 -3.07
CA ALA A 35 12.10 -7.18 -4.33
C ALA A 35 10.90 -6.32 -4.74
N HIS A 36 9.68 -6.87 -4.68
CA HIS A 36 8.45 -6.11 -4.94
C HIS A 36 8.24 -5.00 -3.90
N PHE A 37 8.49 -5.28 -2.63
CA PHE A 37 8.32 -4.33 -1.55
C PHE A 37 9.27 -3.13 -1.71
N VAL A 38 10.53 -3.38 -2.03
CA VAL A 38 11.53 -2.33 -2.29
C VAL A 38 11.16 -1.53 -3.54
N ALA A 39 10.73 -2.19 -4.63
CA ALA A 39 10.29 -1.50 -5.83
C ALA A 39 9.07 -0.61 -5.57
N PHE A 40 8.06 -1.15 -4.88
CA PHE A 40 6.86 -0.42 -4.49
C PHE A 40 7.18 0.75 -3.55
N MET A 41 8.04 0.52 -2.55
CA MET A 41 8.47 1.56 -1.62
C MET A 41 9.24 2.68 -2.33
N THR A 42 10.10 2.33 -3.30
CA THR A 42 10.81 3.31 -4.14
C THR A 42 9.83 4.13 -4.96
N LEU A 43 8.87 3.47 -5.62
CA LEU A 43 7.84 4.15 -6.40
C LEU A 43 6.98 5.08 -5.52
N ALA A 44 6.60 4.62 -4.33
CA ALA A 44 5.81 5.38 -3.37
C ALA A 44 6.57 6.62 -2.87
N ILE A 45 7.87 6.50 -2.58
CA ILE A 45 8.70 7.63 -2.17
C ILE A 45 8.78 8.66 -3.32
N ILE A 46 9.09 8.23 -4.54
CA ILE A 46 9.17 9.13 -5.70
C ILE A 46 7.82 9.80 -5.95
N GLY A 47 6.73 9.04 -5.89
CA GLY A 47 5.36 9.57 -6.04
C GLY A 47 5.00 10.58 -4.95
N LEU A 48 5.40 10.32 -3.70
CA LEU A 48 5.23 11.27 -2.59
C LEU A 48 5.98 12.57 -2.85
N PHE A 49 7.25 12.49 -3.26
CA PHE A 49 8.02 13.68 -3.63
C PHE A 49 7.33 14.45 -4.75
N LEU A 50 6.92 13.78 -5.83
CA LEU A 50 6.23 14.41 -6.94
C LEU A 50 4.95 15.12 -6.47
N LEU A 51 4.15 14.49 -5.62
CA LEU A 51 2.93 15.07 -5.08
C LEU A 51 3.21 16.30 -4.21
N VAL A 52 4.24 16.24 -3.36
CA VAL A 52 4.69 17.39 -2.55
C VAL A 52 5.13 18.53 -3.45
N PHE A 53 6.01 18.27 -4.43
CA PHE A 53 6.47 19.28 -5.38
C PHE A 53 5.31 19.88 -6.18
N LEU A 54 4.33 19.08 -6.59
CA LEU A 54 3.15 19.54 -7.30
C LEU A 54 2.30 20.46 -6.42
N SER A 55 2.11 20.09 -5.15
CA SER A 55 1.40 20.92 -4.16
C SER A 55 2.11 22.25 -3.91
N LEU A 56 3.45 22.23 -3.79
CA LEU A 56 4.26 23.44 -3.67
C LEU A 56 4.16 24.32 -4.93
N ALA A 57 4.21 23.72 -6.12
CA ALA A 57 4.06 24.44 -7.39
C ALA A 57 2.68 25.08 -7.51
N LEU A 58 1.61 24.36 -7.15
CA LEU A 58 0.25 24.85 -7.18
C LEU A 58 0.03 26.00 -6.17
N SER A 59 0.61 25.86 -4.97
CA SER A 59 0.64 26.91 -3.96
C SER A 59 1.38 28.16 -4.45
N SER A 60 2.54 27.98 -5.07
CA SER A 60 3.33 29.08 -5.65
C SER A 60 2.58 29.79 -6.77
N TYR A 61 1.89 29.05 -7.63
CA TYR A 61 1.04 29.61 -8.68
C TYR A 61 -0.13 30.42 -8.10
N LEU A 62 -0.78 29.92 -7.05
CA LEU A 62 -1.81 30.67 -6.33
C LEU A 62 -1.26 31.93 -5.65
N ASN A 63 -0.04 31.89 -5.10
CA ASN A 63 0.61 33.07 -4.52
C ASN A 63 0.86 34.17 -5.55
N TYR A 64 1.25 33.79 -6.78
CA TYR A 64 1.44 34.76 -7.88
C TYR A 64 0.13 35.46 -8.25
N LEU A 65 -0.99 34.75 -8.26
CA LEU A 65 -2.30 35.32 -8.60
C LEU A 65 -2.86 36.22 -7.48
N LEU A 66 -2.50 35.95 -6.22
CA LEU A 66 -2.94 36.71 -5.04
C LEU A 66 -2.01 37.88 -4.67
N ASP A 67 -0.91 38.08 -5.40
CA ASP A 67 0.09 39.14 -5.20
C ASP A 67 0.67 39.18 -3.77
N SER A 68 0.67 38.02 -3.09
CA SER A 68 1.13 37.91 -1.70
C SER A 68 1.73 36.54 -1.41
N PRO A 69 2.93 36.47 -0.79
CA PRO A 69 3.77 35.27 -0.72
C PRO A 69 3.29 34.14 0.22
N HIS A 70 2.24 34.38 1.02
CA HIS A 70 1.85 33.44 2.08
C HIS A 70 0.44 32.84 1.92
N TYR A 71 -0.43 33.47 1.13
CA TYR A 71 -1.84 33.07 1.06
C TYR A 71 -2.06 31.76 0.29
N GLY A 72 -1.23 31.47 -0.72
CA GLY A 72 -1.30 30.22 -1.48
C GLY A 72 -1.08 28.99 -0.60
N TYR A 73 -0.12 29.07 0.34
CA TYR A 73 0.13 27.98 1.30
C TYR A 73 -1.00 27.87 2.32
N LEU A 74 -1.57 28.99 2.74
CA LEU A 74 -2.65 29.04 3.72
C LEU A 74 -3.95 28.44 3.14
N ILE A 75 -4.26 28.73 1.87
CA ILE A 75 -5.42 28.15 1.16
C ILE A 75 -5.23 26.65 0.94
N VAL A 76 -4.06 26.21 0.48
CA VAL A 76 -3.77 24.79 0.26
C VAL A 76 -3.80 24.02 1.57
N SER A 77 -3.19 24.56 2.64
CA SER A 77 -3.25 23.97 3.99
C SER A 77 -4.69 23.94 4.53
N GLY A 78 -5.46 25.02 4.37
CA GLY A 78 -6.86 25.07 4.77
C GLY A 78 -7.72 24.05 4.02
N PHE A 79 -7.48 23.87 2.72
CA PHE A 79 -8.15 22.83 1.92
C PHE A 79 -7.81 21.43 2.44
N TYR A 80 -6.53 21.14 2.68
CA TYR A 80 -6.12 19.85 3.28
C TYR A 80 -6.73 19.63 4.67
N LEU A 81 -6.85 20.68 5.48
CA LEU A 81 -7.47 20.63 6.81
C LEU A 81 -8.98 20.32 6.69
N VAL A 82 -9.68 20.94 5.75
CA VAL A 82 -11.09 20.65 5.48
C VAL A 82 -11.27 19.20 5.02
N VAL A 83 -10.46 18.73 4.07
CA VAL A 83 -10.48 17.32 3.61
C VAL A 83 -10.20 16.38 4.78
N PHE A 84 -9.22 16.68 5.63
CA PHE A 84 -8.89 15.88 6.81
C PHE A 84 -10.04 15.82 7.81
N VAL A 85 -10.70 16.94 8.09
CA VAL A 85 -11.88 17.00 8.97
C VAL A 85 -13.06 16.22 8.36
N VAL A 86 -13.30 16.34 7.06
CA VAL A 86 -14.30 15.56 6.34
C VAL A 86 -14.01 14.07 6.48
N ILE A 87 -12.77 13.64 6.22
CA ILE A 87 -12.35 12.25 6.40
C ILE A 87 -12.58 11.79 7.85
N LEU A 88 -12.19 12.56 8.86
CA LEU A 88 -12.42 12.21 10.27
C LEU A 88 -13.90 12.09 10.63
N LEU A 89 -14.75 12.99 10.13
CA LEU A 89 -16.20 12.91 10.30
C LEU A 89 -16.80 11.68 9.61
N LEU A 90 -16.31 11.36 8.42
CA LEU A 90 -16.75 10.18 7.67
C LEU A 90 -16.27 8.87 8.32
N LEU A 91 -15.03 8.82 8.85
CA LEU A 91 -14.50 7.68 9.62
C LEU A 91 -15.35 7.45 10.87
N ARG A 92 -15.68 8.54 11.58
CA ARG A 92 -16.54 8.49 12.77
C ARG A 92 -17.97 8.03 12.45
N SER A 93 -18.44 8.26 11.23
CA SER A 93 -19.79 7.91 10.79
C SER A 93 -19.93 6.47 10.26
N ASN A 94 -18.85 5.65 10.25
CA ASN A 94 -18.84 4.29 9.67
C ASN A 94 -19.24 4.23 8.18
N ARG A 95 -19.43 5.37 7.51
CA ARG A 95 -19.87 5.50 6.10
C ARG A 95 -18.78 5.11 5.11
N ILE A 96 -17.51 5.23 5.51
CA ILE A 96 -16.38 4.95 4.62
C ILE A 96 -16.32 3.48 4.26
N GLN A 97 -16.63 2.57 5.18
CA GLN A 97 -16.61 1.14 4.88
C GLN A 97 -17.59 0.81 3.74
N GLN A 98 -18.79 1.40 3.76
CA GLN A 98 -19.80 1.23 2.72
C GLN A 98 -19.39 1.87 1.38
N TRP A 99 -18.83 3.08 1.40
CA TRP A 99 -18.40 3.74 0.17
C TRP A 99 -17.18 3.07 -0.47
N LEU A 100 -16.23 2.59 0.36
CA LEU A 100 -15.04 1.89 -0.10
C LEU A 100 -15.38 0.54 -0.75
N GLU A 101 -16.31 -0.23 -0.16
CA GLU A 101 -16.79 -1.48 -0.75
C GLU A 101 -17.43 -1.24 -2.12
N VAL A 102 -18.29 -0.23 -2.26
CA VAL A 102 -18.91 0.12 -3.55
C VAL A 102 -17.86 0.59 -4.57
N LEU A 103 -16.85 1.34 -4.14
CA LEU A 103 -15.75 1.78 -5.00
C LEU A 103 -14.90 0.59 -5.47
N PHE A 104 -14.53 -0.33 -4.56
CA PHE A 104 -13.75 -1.51 -4.89
C PHE A 104 -14.50 -2.46 -5.83
N VAL A 105 -15.80 -2.66 -5.63
CA VAL A 105 -16.64 -3.47 -6.53
C VAL A 105 -16.71 -2.83 -7.91
N ASN A 106 -16.98 -1.53 -8.02
CA ASN A 106 -17.02 -0.83 -9.30
C ASN A 106 -15.68 -0.81 -10.02
N LEU A 107 -14.55 -0.68 -9.30
CA LEU A 107 -13.22 -0.78 -9.90
C LEU A 107 -12.92 -2.20 -10.39
N SER A 108 -13.29 -3.22 -9.60
CA SER A 108 -13.11 -4.60 -10.01
C SER A 108 -13.96 -4.95 -11.22
N GLU A 109 -15.21 -4.50 -11.27
CA GLU A 109 -16.14 -4.72 -12.39
C GLU A 109 -15.67 -3.97 -13.65
N ASN A 110 -15.28 -2.69 -13.53
CA ASN A 110 -14.77 -1.92 -14.66
C ASN A 110 -13.44 -2.45 -15.21
N ILE A 111 -12.54 -2.95 -14.34
CA ILE A 111 -11.28 -3.58 -14.77
C ILE A 111 -11.54 -4.96 -15.42
N SER A 112 -12.64 -5.63 -15.07
CA SER A 112 -13.02 -6.92 -15.67
C SER A 112 -13.65 -6.74 -17.06
N ASP A 113 -14.39 -5.65 -17.27
CA ASP A 113 -15.07 -5.32 -18.53
C ASP A 113 -14.10 -4.75 -19.59
N ASP A 114 -13.07 -4.00 -19.16
CA ASP A 114 -12.03 -3.45 -20.05
C ASP A 114 -10.98 -4.50 -20.51
N GLY A 115 -11.07 -5.75 -20.03
CA GLY A 115 -10.15 -6.85 -20.35
C GLY A 115 -10.61 -7.79 -21.48
N GLU A 116 -11.84 -7.66 -21.96
CA GLU A 116 -12.37 -8.43 -23.11
C GLU A 116 -12.89 -7.50 -24.23
N VAL A 117 -12.00 -6.74 -24.88
CA VAL A 117 -12.20 -6.26 -26.27
C VAL A 117 -10.90 -6.29 -27.06
#